data_AF-X1QPT0-F1
#
_entry.id   AF-X1QPT0-F1
#
_cell.length_a   1.000
_cell.length_b   1.000
_cell.length_c   1.000
_cell.angle_alpha   90.00
_cell.angle_beta   90.00
_cell.angle_gamma   90.00
#
_symmetry.space_group_name_H-M   'P 1'
#
loop_
_entity.id
_entity.type
_entity.pdbx_description
1 polymer ?
#
loop_
_entity_poly.entity_id
_entity_poly.type
_entity_poly.pdbx_seq_one_letter_code
_entity_poly.pdbx_strand_id
1 'polypeptide(L)'
;MEIFQYEFMRNAVIAAVLVNIACGIVGTYVVIKKIVFISGGISHAAFGGIGLGYFLGIPPIVAAIPFSLISYLFLNIFLLVLYIFP
;
A
#
# COMPACT_ATOMS: atom_id res chain seq x y z
N MET A 1 4.87 -34.43 -5.81
CA MET A 1 3.88 -33.58 -6.52
C MET A 1 2.68 -33.32 -5.58
N GLU A 2 2.95 -32.84 -4.37
CA GLU A 2 1.96 -32.74 -3.27
C GLU A 2 1.70 -31.28 -2.83
N ILE A 3 2.48 -30.33 -3.39
CA ILE A 3 2.43 -28.92 -3.00
C ILE A 3 1.12 -28.23 -3.45
N PHE A 4 0.51 -28.71 -4.54
CA PHE A 4 -0.77 -28.18 -5.07
C PHE A 4 -2.02 -28.78 -4.43
N GLN A 5 -1.88 -29.76 -3.52
CA GLN A 5 -3.01 -30.36 -2.81
C GLN A 5 -3.47 -29.48 -1.63
N TYR A 6 -2.59 -28.61 -1.12
CA TYR A 6 -2.95 -27.68 -0.05
C TYR A 6 -3.76 -26.51 -0.59
N GLU A 7 -5.00 -26.36 -0.09
CA GLU A 7 -5.89 -25.27 -0.46
C GLU A 7 -5.26 -23.89 -0.18
N PHE A 8 -4.48 -23.78 0.90
CA PHE A 8 -3.67 -22.59 1.22
C PHE A 8 -2.70 -22.24 0.08
N MET A 9 -1.98 -23.23 -0.47
CA MET A 9 -1.01 -23.00 -1.54
C MET A 9 -1.72 -22.55 -2.82
N ARG A 10 -2.87 -23.15 -3.16
CA ARG A 10 -3.68 -22.73 -4.31
C ARG A 10 -4.16 -21.29 -4.17
N ASN A 11 -4.68 -20.92 -3.00
CA ASN A 11 -5.13 -19.55 -2.73
C ASN A 11 -3.97 -18.55 -2.72
N ALA A 12 -2.81 -18.93 -2.17
CA ALA A 12 -1.61 -18.09 -2.15
C ALA A 12 -1.10 -17.80 -3.57
N VAL A 13 -1.07 -18.81 -4.46
CA VAL A 13 -0.69 -18.62 -5.86
C VAL A 13 -1.66 -17.72 -6.61
N ILE A 14 -2.98 -17.92 -6.42
CA ILE A 14 -4.01 -17.06 -7.03
C ILE A 14 -3.84 -15.61 -6.53
N ALA A 15 -3.69 -15.42 -5.23
CA ALA A 15 -3.47 -14.09 -4.64
C ALA A 15 -2.18 -13.44 -5.16
N ALA A 16 -1.07 -14.19 -5.27
CA ALA A 16 0.20 -13.67 -5.78
C ALA A 16 0.11 -13.23 -7.24
N VAL A 17 -0.60 -13.97 -8.09
CA VAL A 17 -0.84 -13.59 -9.49
C VAL A 17 -1.65 -12.30 -9.56
N LEU A 18 -2.74 -12.20 -8.79
CA LEU A 18 -3.58 -10.99 -8.74
C LEU A 18 -2.80 -9.77 -8.23
N VAL A 19 -2.01 -9.93 -7.16
CA VAL A 19 -1.18 -8.87 -6.58
C VAL A 19 -0.11 -8.39 -7.55
N ASN A 20 0.56 -9.30 -8.27
CA ASN A 20 1.60 -8.93 -9.24
C ASN A 20 1.04 -8.11 -10.41
N ILE A 21 -0.14 -8.48 -10.92
CA ILE A 21 -0.80 -7.71 -12.00
C ILE A 21 -1.14 -6.29 -11.50
N ALA A 22 -1.73 -6.19 -10.31
CA ALA A 22 -2.05 -4.89 -9.70
C ALA A 22 -0.78 -4.04 -9.45
N CYS A 23 0.26 -4.65 -8.89
CA CYS A 23 1.54 -3.99 -8.61
C CYS A 23 2.22 -3.48 -9.88
N GLY A 24 2.20 -4.28 -10.97
CA GLY A 24 2.75 -3.87 -12.26
C GLY A 24 2.07 -2.62 -12.81
N ILE A 25 0.73 -2.59 -12.82
CA ILE A 25 -0.05 -1.45 -13.33
C ILE A 25 0.20 -0.20 -12.47
N VAL A 26 0.09 -0.33 -11.14
CA VAL A 26 0.25 0.79 -10.21
C VAL A 26 1.69 1.31 -10.25
N GLY A 27 2.69 0.43 -10.30
CA GLY A 27 4.10 0.78 -10.35
C GLY A 27 4.45 1.60 -11.60
N THR A 28 4.01 1.15 -12.77
CA THR A 28 4.23 1.90 -14.02
C THR A 28 3.53 3.27 -13.97
N TYR A 29 2.31 3.34 -13.44
CA TYR A 29 1.57 4.59 -13.28
C TYR A 29 2.30 5.61 -12.37
N VAL A 30 2.81 5.16 -11.23
CA VAL A 30 3.54 5.97 -10.25
C VAL A 30 4.81 6.59 -10.86
N VAL A 31 5.54 5.81 -11.65
CA VAL A 31 6.79 6.27 -12.31
C VAL A 31 6.50 7.33 -13.38
N ILE A 32 5.51 7.11 -14.25
CA ILE A 32 5.15 8.05 -15.32
C ILE A 32 4.68 9.39 -14.73
N LYS A 33 3.90 9.35 -13.64
CA LYS A 33 3.41 10.55 -12.94
C LYS A 33 4.46 11.21 -12.04
N LYS A 34 5.68 10.67 -11.94
CA LYS A 34 6.77 11.17 -11.08
C LYS A 34 6.36 11.31 -9.60
N ILE A 35 5.41 10.49 -9.14
CA ILE A 35 4.91 10.50 -7.75
C ILE A 35 5.56 9.42 -6.88
N VAL A 36 6.74 8.93 -7.26
CA VAL A 36 7.48 7.83 -6.60
C VAL A 36 7.76 8.12 -5.13
N PHE A 37 8.04 9.37 -4.80
CA PHE A 37 8.27 9.80 -3.41
C PHE A 37 7.00 9.67 -2.55
N ILE A 38 5.84 10.06 -3.12
CA ILE A 38 4.55 9.97 -2.45
C ILE A 38 4.20 8.49 -2.20
N SER A 39 4.38 7.63 -3.21
CA SER A 39 4.07 6.20 -3.04
C SER A 39 4.97 5.52 -2.01
N GLY A 40 6.26 5.89 -1.94
CA GLY A 40 7.18 5.36 -0.94
C GLY A 40 6.78 5.75 0.50
N GLY A 41 6.40 7.01 0.70
CA GLY A 41 5.93 7.50 2.00
C GLY A 41 4.62 6.84 2.46
N ILE A 42 3.66 6.65 1.55
CA ILE A 42 2.39 5.99 1.85
C ILE A 42 2.61 4.53 2.25
N SER A 43 3.52 3.80 1.60
CA SER A 43 3.81 2.40 1.94
C SER A 43 4.35 2.25 3.36
N HIS A 44 5.29 3.10 3.78
CA HIS A 44 5.82 3.09 5.15
C HIS A 44 4.77 3.46 6.19
N ALA A 45 3.94 4.46 5.88
CA ALA A 45 2.83 4.83 6.74
C ALA A 45 1.82 3.68 6.87
N ALA A 46 1.43 3.03 5.78
CA ALA A 46 0.52 1.90 5.79
C ALA A 46 1.04 0.76 6.70
N PHE A 47 2.34 0.46 6.66
CA PHE A 47 2.96 -0.51 7.58
C PHE A 47 2.86 -0.08 9.05
N GLY A 48 3.07 1.21 9.35
CA GLY A 48 2.85 1.78 10.68
C GLY A 48 1.39 1.61 11.16
N GLY A 49 0.43 1.84 10.27
CA GLY A 49 -1.00 1.63 10.53
C GLY A 49 -1.36 0.17 10.77
N ILE A 50 -0.77 -0.77 10.03
CA ILE A 50 -0.93 -2.22 10.28
C ILE A 50 -0.38 -2.60 11.66
N GLY A 51 0.79 -2.09 12.03
CA GLY A 51 1.40 -2.33 13.35
C GLY A 51 0.55 -1.81 14.50
N LEU A 52 -0.01 -0.60 14.35
CA LEU A 52 -0.96 -0.04 15.32
C LEU A 52 -2.25 -0.87 15.38
N GLY A 53 -2.80 -1.30 14.24
CA GLY A 53 -3.98 -2.17 14.19
C GLY A 53 -3.78 -3.47 14.97
N TYR A 54 -2.62 -4.10 14.79
CA TYR A 54 -2.24 -5.31 15.52
C TYR A 54 -2.13 -5.06 17.04
N PHE A 55 -1.57 -3.92 17.45
CA PHE A 55 -1.44 -3.56 18.86
C PHE A 55 -2.80 -3.28 19.54
N LEU A 56 -3.74 -2.64 18.84
CA LEU A 56 -5.08 -2.37 19.37
C LEU A 56 -6.04 -3.58 19.25
N GLY A 57 -5.61 -4.70 18.68
CA GLY A 57 -6.45 -5.88 18.44
C GLY A 57 -7.54 -5.66 17.38
N ILE A 58 -7.40 -4.61 16.55
CA ILE A 58 -8.32 -4.28 15.46
C ILE A 58 -7.84 -5.00 14.19
N PRO A 59 -8.76 -5.43 13.30
CA PRO A 59 -8.37 -6.00 12.01
C PRO A 59 -7.37 -5.08 11.28
N PRO A 60 -6.18 -5.61 10.89
CA PRO A 60 -5.08 -4.80 10.36
C PRO A 60 -5.46 -4.04 9.09
N ILE A 61 -6.38 -4.60 8.29
CA ILE A 61 -6.90 -3.97 7.08
C ILE A 61 -7.66 -2.66 7.41
N VAL A 62 -8.41 -2.65 8.52
CA VAL A 62 -9.22 -1.50 8.95
C VAL A 62 -8.34 -0.40 9.52
N ALA A 63 -7.22 -0.75 10.15
CA ALA A 63 -6.25 0.22 10.63
C ALA A 63 -5.37 0.79 9.49
N ALA A 64 -5.05 -0.02 8.49
CA ALA A 64 -4.20 0.38 7.36
C ALA A 64 -4.84 1.44 6.45
N ILE A 65 -6.15 1.32 6.19
CA ILE A 65 -6.90 2.23 5.29
C ILE A 65 -6.86 3.69 5.77
N PRO A 66 -7.33 4.05 6.98
CA PRO A 66 -7.35 5.43 7.43
C PRO A 66 -5.93 5.98 7.57
N PHE A 67 -4.97 5.17 8.00
CA PHE A 67 -3.58 5.60 8.14
C PHE A 67 -2.96 5.96 6.78
N SER A 68 -3.22 5.15 5.76
CA SER A 68 -2.78 5.42 4.38
C SER A 68 -3.45 6.66 3.79
N LEU A 69 -4.75 6.86 4.07
CA LEU A 69 -5.51 8.04 3.61
C LEU A 69 -4.96 9.33 4.22
N ILE A 70 -4.69 9.32 5.53
CA ILE A 70 -4.14 10.47 6.25
C ILE A 70 -2.75 10.81 5.70
N SER A 71 -1.89 9.82 5.48
CA SER A 71 -0.57 10.07 4.90
C SER A 71 -0.64 10.56 3.45
N TYR A 72 -1.56 10.06 2.63
CA TYR A 72 -1.80 10.60 1.29
C TYR A 72 -2.21 12.08 1.35
N LEU A 73 -3.18 12.43 2.19
CA LEU A 73 -3.65 13.81 2.34
C LEU A 73 -2.52 14.74 2.84
N PHE A 74 -1.74 14.27 3.81
CA PHE A 74 -0.62 15.00 4.37
C PHE A 74 0.50 15.24 3.34
N LEU A 75 0.86 14.22 2.56
CA LEU A 75 1.87 14.38 1.50
C LEU A 75 1.36 15.26 0.35
N ASN A 76 0.07 15.16 0.01
CA ASN A 76 -0.55 15.98 -1.02
C ASN A 76 -0.58 17.47 -0.63
N ILE A 77 -1.02 17.78 0.59
CA ILE A 77 -1.03 19.18 1.09
C ILE A 77 0.39 19.74 1.21
N PHE A 78 1.36 18.92 1.66
CA PHE A 78 2.75 19.34 1.78
C PHE A 78 3.36 19.72 0.41
N LEU A 79 3.09 18.90 -0.62
CA LEU A 79 3.52 19.22 -1.99
C LEU A 79 2.81 20.46 -2.56
N LEU A 80 1.54 20.67 -2.22
CA LEU A 80 0.79 21.85 -2.65
C LEU A 80 1.36 23.13 -2.02
N VAL A 81 1.76 23.09 -0.75
CA VAL A 81 2.43 24.22 -0.07
C VAL A 81 3.79 24.52 -0.69
N LEU A 82 4.59 23.50 -1.06
CA LEU A 82 5.86 23.71 -1.74
C LEU A 82 5.71 24.27 -3.16
N TYR A 83 4.58 24.02 -3.82
CA TYR A 83 4.31 24.57 -5.16
C TYR A 83 3.77 26.01 -5.12
N ILE A 84 3.11 26.41 -4.02
CA ILE A 84 2.50 27.75 -3.88
C ILE A 84 3.49 28.83 -3.43
N PHE A 85 4.59 28.45 -2.77
CA PHE A 85 5.69 29.33 -2.36
C PHE A 85 6.94 29.03 -3.17
N PRO A 86 7.13 29.61 -4.38
CA PRO A 86 8.44 29.71 -4.99
C PRO A 86 9.35 30.69 -4.23
#